data_AF-A0A142CSX6-F1
#
_entry.id   AF-A0A142CSX6-F1
#
_cell.length_a   1.000
_cell.length_b   1.000
_cell.length_c   1.000
_cell.angle_alpha   90.00
_cell.angle_beta   90.00
_cell.angle_gamma   90.00
#
_symmetry.space_group_name_H-M   'P 1'
#
loop_
_entity.id
_entity.type
_entity.pdbx_description
1 polymer ?
#
loop_
_entity_poly.entity_id
_entity_poly.type
_entity_poly.pdbx_seq_one_letter_code
_entity_poly.pdbx_strand_id
1 'polypeptide(L)'
;MKIIKVPSKDSVGIIPYGSPPEVELEIQVKQRKGELILWVTNPNTTKVEIDNEVELYEYIGYWQKLDPGIVFLRKRIVLIPGETIEQKLPLELPPGRYRVVKHAYVNGARVRVEKEFTVR
;
A
#
# COMPACT_ATOMS: atom_id res chain seq x y z
N MET A 1 29.53 2.75 12.30
CA MET A 1 28.50 1.84 12.89
C MET A 1 28.20 0.77 11.85
N LYS A 2 28.46 -0.50 12.14
CA LYS A 2 28.48 -1.60 11.16
C LYS A 2 27.21 -2.44 11.33
N ILE A 3 26.26 -2.34 10.39
CA ILE A 3 25.06 -3.18 10.37
C ILE A 3 25.33 -4.35 9.43
N ILE A 4 25.45 -5.55 9.99
CA ILE A 4 25.63 -6.80 9.26
C ILE A 4 24.24 -7.36 8.98
N LYS A 5 23.85 -7.47 7.71
CA LYS A 5 22.58 -8.07 7.29
C LYS A 5 22.79 -9.58 7.11
N VAL A 6 22.06 -10.38 7.89
CA VAL A 6 22.01 -11.84 7.77
C VAL A 6 21.38 -12.22 6.42
N PRO A 7 21.99 -13.11 5.60
CA PRO A 7 21.47 -13.41 4.28
C PRO A 7 20.39 -14.49 4.38
N SER A 8 19.13 -14.10 4.23
CA SER A 8 18.07 -14.98 3.72
C SER A 8 18.05 -14.85 2.19
N LYS A 9 18.06 -15.98 1.50
CA LYS A 9 18.18 -16.17 0.04
C LYS A 9 17.28 -15.25 -0.81
N ASP A 10 17.71 -14.00 -1.02
CA ASP A 10 17.10 -13.08 -1.98
C ASP A 10 18.15 -12.65 -2.99
N SER A 11 17.79 -12.80 -4.27
CA SER A 11 18.56 -12.41 -5.45
C SER A 11 19.07 -10.97 -5.29
N VAL A 12 20.38 -10.81 -5.18
CA VAL A 12 21.02 -9.49 -5.00
C VAL A 12 20.95 -8.72 -6.32
N GLY A 13 19.94 -7.86 -6.47
CA GLY A 13 19.96 -6.77 -7.43
C GLY A 13 20.79 -5.63 -6.84
N ILE A 14 21.91 -5.29 -7.50
CA ILE A 14 22.70 -4.11 -7.17
C ILE A 14 21.87 -2.89 -7.55
N ILE A 15 21.40 -2.12 -6.57
CA ILE A 15 20.76 -0.82 -6.80
C ILE A 15 21.91 0.20 -6.98
N PRO A 16 22.11 0.79 -8.16
CA PRO A 16 23.15 1.81 -8.34
C PRO A 16 22.85 3.03 -7.46
N TYR A 17 23.90 3.60 -6.89
CA TYR A 17 23.85 4.73 -5.96
C TYR A 17 23.35 5.99 -6.69
N GLY A 18 22.08 6.37 -6.47
CA GLY A 18 21.49 7.58 -7.03
C GLY A 18 19.98 7.47 -7.14
N SER A 19 19.29 7.96 -6.10
CA SER A 19 17.82 8.00 -5.92
C SER A 19 17.15 6.64 -5.65
N PRO A 20 16.42 6.47 -4.52
CA PRO A 20 15.56 5.30 -4.35
C PRO A 20 14.56 5.27 -5.53
N PRO A 21 14.17 4.09 -6.02
CA PRO A 21 13.15 4.01 -7.07
C PRO A 21 11.87 4.71 -6.58
N GLU A 22 11.55 5.83 -7.22
CA GLU A 22 10.31 6.57 -6.98
C GLU A 22 9.19 5.82 -7.70
N VAL A 23 8.33 5.19 -6.90
CA VAL A 23 7.16 4.46 -7.39
C VAL A 23 5.95 5.12 -6.78
N GLU A 24 5.06 5.56 -7.64
CA GLU A 24 3.81 6.17 -7.21
C GLU A 24 2.66 5.17 -7.35
N LEU A 25 1.68 5.26 -6.47
CA LEU A 25 0.36 4.67 -6.69
C LEU A 25 -0.67 5.75 -6.46
N GLU A 26 -1.62 5.88 -7.38
CA GLU A 26 -2.78 6.72 -7.12
C GLU A 26 -3.80 5.89 -6.36
N ILE A 27 -4.15 6.32 -5.15
CA ILE A 27 -5.13 5.65 -4.30
C ILE A 27 -6.33 6.56 -4.13
N GLN A 28 -7.48 6.09 -4.60
CA GLN A 28 -8.78 6.69 -4.35
C GLN A 28 -9.56 5.83 -3.36
N VAL A 29 -10.22 6.48 -2.40
CA VAL A 29 -10.90 5.81 -1.30
C VAL A 29 -12.33 6.32 -1.21
N LYS A 30 -13.30 5.42 -1.10
CA LYS A 30 -14.71 5.76 -0.89
C LYS A 30 -15.35 4.81 0.11
N GLN A 31 -15.91 5.38 1.17
CA GLN A 31 -16.78 4.64 2.08
C GLN A 31 -18.17 4.48 1.46
N ARG A 32 -18.70 3.25 1.50
CA ARG A 32 -20.11 2.92 1.31
C ARG A 32 -20.62 2.21 2.56
N LYS A 33 -21.94 2.05 2.69
CA LYS A 33 -22.55 1.39 3.83
C LYS A 33 -21.99 -0.04 3.98
N GLY A 34 -21.29 -0.30 5.07
CA GLY A 34 -20.65 -1.60 5.36
C GLY A 34 -19.37 -1.94 4.54
N GLU A 35 -18.90 -1.05 3.66
CA GLU A 35 -17.74 -1.34 2.79
C GLU A 35 -16.83 -0.12 2.60
N LEU A 36 -15.52 -0.33 2.68
CA LEU A 36 -14.51 0.63 2.23
C LEU A 36 -13.99 0.18 0.87
N ILE A 37 -14.19 0.99 -0.17
CA ILE A 37 -13.73 0.70 -1.53
C ILE A 37 -12.47 1.51 -1.82
N LEU A 38 -11.45 0.81 -2.31
CA LEU A 38 -10.19 1.39 -2.75
C LEU A 38 -10.03 1.14 -4.24
N TRP A 39 -9.75 2.19 -5.00
CA TRP A 39 -9.21 2.09 -6.34
C TRP A 39 -7.73 2.42 -6.29
N VAL A 40 -6.90 1.48 -6.74
CA VAL A 40 -5.44 1.62 -6.77
C VAL A 40 -5.01 1.59 -8.23
N THR A 41 -4.47 2.70 -8.70
CA THR A 41 -4.03 2.88 -10.08
C THR A 41 -2.51 2.93 -10.13
N ASN A 42 -1.93 2.33 -11.16
CA ASN A 42 -0.52 2.49 -11.50
C ASN A 42 -0.35 3.67 -12.48
N PRO A 43 0.04 4.88 -12.04
CA PRO A 43 0.30 6.01 -12.92
C PRO A 43 1.65 5.93 -13.65
N ASN A 44 2.52 4.99 -13.26
CA ASN A 44 3.89 4.91 -13.77
C ASN A 44 3.91 4.34 -15.19
N THR A 45 4.99 4.63 -15.93
CA THR A 45 5.24 4.06 -17.26
C THR A 45 5.74 2.62 -17.23
N THR A 46 5.97 2.06 -16.03
CA THR A 46 6.44 0.69 -15.83
C THR A 46 5.46 -0.11 -14.99
N LYS A 47 5.53 -1.44 -15.08
CA LYS A 47 4.70 -2.32 -14.25
C LYS A 47 5.10 -2.20 -12.77
N VAL A 48 4.10 -2.27 -11.90
CA VAL A 48 4.28 -2.21 -10.44
C VAL A 48 3.64 -3.44 -9.81
N GLU A 49 4.33 -4.11 -8.90
CA GLU A 49 3.73 -5.17 -8.09
C GLU A 49 3.23 -4.56 -6.77
N ILE A 50 2.05 -4.93 -6.30
CA ILE A 50 1.53 -4.48 -5.02
C ILE A 50 1.11 -5.68 -4.17
N ASP A 51 1.22 -5.55 -2.85
CA ASP A 51 0.62 -6.53 -1.94
C ASP A 51 -0.90 -6.38 -1.95
N ASN A 52 -1.62 -7.50 -1.84
CA ASN A 52 -3.07 -7.48 -1.64
C ASN A 52 -3.46 -6.84 -0.29
N GLU A 53 -2.58 -6.96 0.73
CA GLU A 53 -2.78 -6.40 2.07
C GLU A 53 -3.05 -4.89 2.02
N VAL A 54 -3.97 -4.43 2.87
CA VAL A 54 -4.27 -3.03 3.09
C VAL A 54 -4.09 -2.76 4.58
N GLU A 55 -3.18 -1.86 4.92
CA GLU A 55 -3.11 -1.38 6.30
C GLU A 55 -3.98 -0.14 6.44
N LEU A 56 -4.70 -0.07 7.55
CA LEU A 56 -5.56 1.05 7.87
C LEU A 56 -5.11 1.68 9.20
N TYR A 57 -5.13 3.00 9.24
CA TYR A 57 -4.78 3.78 10.42
C TYR A 57 -5.85 4.83 10.69
N GLU A 58 -6.09 5.11 11.97
CA GLU A 58 -6.96 6.17 12.46
C GLU A 58 -6.14 7.25 13.15
N TYR A 59 -6.55 8.51 13.03
CA TYR A 59 -5.93 9.62 13.73
C TYR A 59 -6.68 9.96 15.02
N ILE A 60 -6.06 9.66 16.17
CA ILE A 60 -6.58 9.94 17.53
C ILE A 60 -5.69 10.94 18.30
N GLY A 61 -5.04 11.85 17.56
CA GLY A 61 -3.93 12.69 18.05
C GLY A 61 -2.55 12.18 17.62
N TYR A 62 -2.48 10.93 17.18
CA TYR A 62 -1.40 10.30 16.42
C TYR A 62 -2.00 9.21 15.52
N TRP A 63 -1.23 8.72 14.55
CA TRP A 63 -1.67 7.62 13.68
C TRP A 63 -1.57 6.28 14.39
N GLN A 64 -2.72 5.68 14.68
CA GLN A 64 -2.82 4.35 15.28
C GLN A 64 -3.25 3.33 14.22
N LYS A 65 -2.53 2.21 14.12
CA LYS A 65 -2.92 1.11 13.21
C LYS A 65 -4.21 0.47 13.72
N LEU A 66 -5.19 0.34 12.83
CA LEU A 66 -6.42 -0.40 13.10
C LEU A 66 -6.23 -1.88 12.74
N ASP A 67 -6.84 -2.76 13.54
CA ASP A 67 -7.04 -4.15 13.19
C ASP A 67 -8.52 -4.37 12.83
N PRO A 68 -8.87 -4.37 11.52
CA PRO A 68 -10.25 -4.57 11.09
C PRO A 68 -10.68 -6.04 11.14
N GLY A 69 -9.84 -6.98 11.61
CA GLY A 69 -10.13 -8.42 11.60
C GLY A 69 -10.18 -9.02 10.19
N ILE A 70 -9.68 -8.30 9.18
CA ILE A 70 -9.66 -8.75 7.78
C ILE A 70 -8.40 -9.58 7.53
N VAL A 71 -8.58 -10.81 7.07
CA VAL A 71 -7.48 -11.67 6.66
C VAL A 71 -7.21 -11.47 5.18
N PHE A 72 -6.00 -10.99 4.86
CA PHE A 72 -5.55 -10.87 3.49
C PHE A 72 -4.79 -12.14 3.07
N LEU A 73 -5.18 -12.72 1.93
CA LEU A 73 -4.33 -13.70 1.27
C LEU A 73 -3.03 -13.01 0.83
N ARG A 74 -1.89 -13.60 1.20
CA ARG A 74 -0.57 -13.10 0.83
C ARG A 74 -0.31 -13.34 -0.65
N LYS A 75 -0.81 -12.43 -1.47
CA LYS A 75 -0.73 -12.46 -2.94
C LYS A 75 -0.19 -11.13 -3.45
N ARG A 76 0.69 -11.20 -4.43
CA ARG A 76 1.12 -10.04 -5.22
C ARG A 76 0.18 -9.84 -6.40
N ILE A 77 -0.19 -8.58 -6.64
CA ILE A 77 -0.98 -8.15 -7.78
C ILE A 77 -0.04 -7.34 -8.67
N VAL A 78 0.03 -7.68 -9.95
CA VAL A 78 0.81 -6.92 -10.92
C VAL A 78 -0.12 -5.92 -11.59
N LEU A 79 0.24 -4.64 -11.54
CA LEU A 79 -0.44 -3.57 -12.25
C LEU A 79 0.40 -3.12 -13.44
N ILE A 80 -0.14 -3.21 -14.65
CA ILE A 80 0.48 -2.58 -15.83
C ILE A 80 0.22 -1.06 -15.84
N PRO A 81 0.99 -0.26 -16.59
CA PRO A 81 0.78 1.18 -16.69
C PRO A 81 -0.68 1.55 -17.01
N GLY A 82 -1.25 2.45 -16.21
CA GLY A 82 -2.64 2.90 -16.32
C GLY A 82 -3.69 1.93 -15.76
N GLU A 83 -3.29 0.72 -15.33
CA GLU A 83 -4.23 -0.25 -14.77
C GLU A 83 -4.72 0.20 -13.40
N THR A 84 -6.02 0.02 -13.18
CA THR A 84 -6.69 0.29 -11.91
C THR A 84 -7.30 -1.00 -11.40
N ILE A 85 -7.03 -1.34 -10.15
CA ILE A 85 -7.76 -2.39 -9.46
C ILE A 85 -8.73 -1.81 -8.44
N GLU A 86 -9.84 -2.52 -8.26
CA GLU A 86 -10.80 -2.26 -7.19
C GLU A 86 -10.59 -3.29 -6.07
N GLN A 87 -10.42 -2.81 -4.84
CA GLN A 87 -10.39 -3.62 -3.63
C GLN A 87 -11.54 -3.19 -2.71
N LYS A 88 -12.38 -4.15 -2.31
CA LYS A 88 -13.46 -3.92 -1.35
C LYS A 88 -13.09 -4.53 -0.01
N LEU A 89 -13.14 -3.72 1.04
CA LEU A 89 -12.94 -4.17 2.41
C LEU A 89 -14.29 -4.16 3.13
N PRO A 90 -14.76 -5.31 3.67
CA PRO A 90 -16.04 -5.40 4.36
C PRO A 90 -15.93 -4.81 5.78
N LEU A 91 -15.81 -3.49 5.87
CA LEU A 91 -15.69 -2.75 7.12
C LEU A 91 -16.44 -1.42 7.02
N GLU A 92 -16.93 -0.95 8.16
CA GLU A 92 -17.54 0.35 8.33
C GLU A 92 -16.72 1.19 9.31
N LEU A 93 -16.29 2.37 8.86
CA LEU A 93 -15.53 3.29 9.69
C LEU A 93 -16.46 4.33 10.31
N PRO A 94 -16.30 4.64 11.60
CA PRO A 94 -16.98 5.78 12.18
C PRO A 94 -16.48 7.09 11.56
N PRO A 95 -17.18 8.22 11.77
CA PRO A 95 -16.68 9.53 11.35
C PRO A 95 -15.31 9.83 11.96
N GLY A 96 -14.35 10.23 11.13
CA GLY A 96 -12.96 10.35 11.57
C GLY A 96 -11.96 10.61 10.44
N ARG A 97 -10.69 10.77 10.82
CA ARG A 97 -9.56 10.91 9.89
C ARG A 97 -8.80 9.60 9.81
N TYR A 98 -8.60 9.11 8.60
CA TYR A 98 -8.01 7.80 8.35
C TYR A 98 -6.88 7.89 7.34
N ARG A 99 -6.05 6.86 7.33
CA ARG A 99 -4.97 6.67 6.37
C ARG A 99 -4.91 5.21 5.93
N VAL A 100 -4.94 5.01 4.63
CA VAL A 100 -4.64 3.72 4.00
C VAL A 100 -3.16 3.67 3.66
N VAL A 101 -2.54 2.51 3.84
CA VAL A 101 -1.18 2.23 3.37
C VAL A 101 -1.19 0.99 2.49
N LYS A 102 -0.53 1.12 1.34
CA LYS A 102 -0.22 0.02 0.40
C LYS A 102 1.29 -0.11 0.27
N HIS A 103 1.74 -1.32 -0.02
CA HIS A 103 3.14 -1.58 -0.36
C HIS A 103 3.24 -1.93 -1.84
N ALA A 104 4.08 -1.18 -2.54
CA ALA A 104 4.44 -1.39 -3.93
C ALA A 104 5.85 -1.96 -4.01
N TYR A 105 6.14 -2.70 -5.08
CA TYR A 105 7.45 -3.25 -5.38
C TYR A 105 7.80 -2.95 -6.84
N VAL A 106 8.96 -2.36 -7.03
CA VAL A 106 9.56 -2.13 -8.36
C VAL A 106 11.01 -2.53 -8.30
N ASN A 107 11.43 -3.39 -9.22
CA ASN A 107 12.80 -3.90 -9.31
C ASN A 107 13.36 -4.45 -7.98
N GLY A 108 12.48 -5.06 -7.16
CA GLY A 108 12.85 -5.63 -5.86
C GLY A 108 12.89 -4.65 -4.68
N ALA A 109 12.74 -3.34 -4.92
CA ALA A 109 12.61 -2.35 -3.85
C ALA A 109 11.15 -2.27 -3.38
N ARG A 110 10.93 -2.26 -2.06
CA ARG A 110 9.63 -2.07 -1.43
C ARG A 110 9.40 -0.59 -1.12
N VAL A 111 8.29 -0.04 -1.62
CA VAL A 111 7.87 1.35 -1.43
C VAL A 111 6.56 1.37 -0.65
N ARG A 112 6.47 2.25 0.35
CA ARG A 112 5.26 2.46 1.14
C ARG A 112 4.50 3.64 0.55
N VAL A 113 3.25 3.42 0.12
CA VAL A 113 2.38 4.47 -0.43
C VAL A 113 1.21 4.69 0.51
N GLU A 114 0.95 5.94 0.86
CA GLU A 114 -0.01 6.33 1.88
C GLU A 114 -1.04 7.30 1.32
N LYS A 115 -2.30 7.13 1.72
CA LYS A 115 -3.39 8.05 1.37
C LYS A 115 -4.21 8.38 2.60
N GLU A 116 -4.25 9.65 2.96
CA GLU A 116 -5.17 10.17 3.98
C GLU A 116 -6.54 10.47 3.39
N PHE A 117 -7.58 10.21 4.17
CA PHE A 117 -8.98 10.53 3.85
C PHE A 117 -9.77 10.82 5.12
N THR A 118 -10.98 11.36 4.95
CA THR A 118 -11.88 11.69 6.06
C THR A 118 -13.23 11.06 5.80
N VAL A 119 -13.76 10.35 6.80
CA VAL A 119 -15.12 9.84 6.83
C VAL A 119 -15.98 10.88 7.55
N ARG A 120 -17.09 11.28 6.94
CA ARG A 120 -18.02 12.30 7.43
C ARG A 120 -19.32 11.66 7.86
#